data_AF-A0A7Y4RIZ0-F1
#
_entry.id   AF-A0A7Y4RIZ0-F1
#
_cell.length_a   1.000
_cell.length_b   1.000
_cell.length_c   1.000
_cell.angle_alpha   90.00
_cell.angle_beta   90.00
_cell.angle_gamma   90.00
#
_symmetry.space_group_name_H-M   'P 1'
#
loop_
_entity.id
_entity.type
_entity.pdbx_description
1 polymer ?
#
loop_
_entity_poly.entity_id
_entity_poly.type
_entity_poly.pdbx_seq_one_letter_code
_entity_poly.pdbx_strand_id
1 'polypeptide(L)'
;VDVTTPAGWNRLRQLVAEPVSRGAARILAPVLAALPSLPSDARVFLEVLIRVAPETPAVRVLAKRFAIKPSTLMSRFARAELPSPKAYLAAVRLLYAAQYFEGGGRSVSDVAYRLDCSSPQSFGRTLRAMLGITPGEFRRRFPFPIALARFLAQLVTPYERAWAAFHPLQGPKPPSI
;
A
#
# COMPACT_ATOMS: atom_id res chain seq x y z
N VAL A 1 0.69 2.34 -19.62
CA VAL A 1 -0.72 1.88 -19.58
C VAL A 1 -1.55 2.96 -18.92
N ASP A 2 -2.03 3.94 -19.69
CA ASP A 2 -2.72 5.12 -19.16
C ASP A 2 -4.09 4.75 -18.56
N VAL A 3 -4.22 4.82 -17.24
CA VAL A 3 -5.43 4.46 -16.49
C VAL A 3 -6.55 5.50 -16.63
N THR A 4 -6.30 6.59 -17.35
CA THR A 4 -7.37 7.53 -17.75
C THR A 4 -8.07 7.10 -19.04
N THR A 5 -7.54 6.06 -19.72
CA THR A 5 -8.13 5.45 -20.92
C THR A 5 -8.88 4.15 -20.59
N PRO A 6 -9.90 3.76 -21.38
CA PRO A 6 -10.59 2.48 -21.23
C PRO A 6 -9.66 1.26 -21.25
N ALA A 7 -8.59 1.30 -22.06
CA ALA A 7 -7.60 0.23 -22.17
C ALA A 7 -6.73 0.08 -20.91
N GLY A 8 -6.34 1.20 -20.28
CA GLY A 8 -5.61 1.14 -19.01
C GLY A 8 -6.48 0.69 -17.84
N TRP A 9 -7.75 1.07 -17.84
CA TRP A 9 -8.75 0.54 -16.90
C TRP A 9 -8.96 -0.97 -17.04
N ASN A 10 -9.02 -1.49 -18.27
CA ASN A 10 -9.14 -2.94 -18.49
C ASN A 10 -7.93 -3.73 -17.97
N ARG A 11 -6.72 -3.19 -18.09
CA ARG A 11 -5.52 -3.86 -17.57
C ARG A 11 -5.43 -3.81 -16.03
N LEU A 12 -5.89 -2.72 -15.41
CA LEU A 12 -6.07 -2.68 -13.95
C LEU A 12 -7.13 -3.68 -13.50
N ARG A 13 -8.25 -3.78 -14.22
CA ARG A 13 -9.28 -4.80 -13.94
C ARG A 13 -8.73 -6.21 -14.04
N GLN A 14 -7.86 -6.52 -15.01
CA GLN A 14 -7.20 -7.83 -15.08
C GLN A 14 -6.32 -8.11 -13.85
N LEU A 15 -5.59 -7.11 -13.32
CA LEU A 15 -4.82 -7.26 -12.09
C LEU A 15 -5.70 -7.49 -10.84
N VAL A 16 -6.95 -7.00 -10.88
CA VAL A 16 -7.94 -7.16 -9.81
C VAL A 16 -8.78 -8.43 -9.99
N ALA A 17 -8.90 -8.95 -11.22
CA ALA A 17 -9.67 -10.15 -11.57
C ALA A 17 -9.06 -11.43 -10.98
N GLU A 18 -7.74 -11.45 -10.76
CA GLU A 18 -7.08 -12.54 -10.04
C GLU A 18 -7.58 -12.63 -8.59
N PRO A 19 -7.74 -13.84 -8.02
CA PRO A 19 -8.13 -14.01 -6.63
C PRO A 19 -7.15 -13.30 -5.69
N VAL A 20 -7.68 -12.52 -4.73
CA VAL A 20 -6.86 -11.88 -3.71
C VAL A 20 -6.12 -12.97 -2.91
N SER A 21 -4.79 -12.90 -2.85
CA SER A 21 -4.01 -13.84 -2.03
C SER A 21 -4.44 -13.77 -0.56
N ARG A 22 -4.35 -14.88 0.18
CA ARG A 22 -4.73 -14.91 1.60
C ARG A 22 -4.05 -13.81 2.43
N GLY A 23 -2.77 -13.51 2.14
CA GLY A 23 -2.04 -12.42 2.78
C GLY A 23 -2.63 -11.05 2.48
N ALA A 24 -2.91 -10.77 1.20
CA ALA A 24 -3.56 -9.53 0.77
C ALA A 24 -4.97 -9.38 1.37
N ALA A 25 -5.76 -10.45 1.41
CA ALA A 25 -7.14 -10.43 1.92
C ALA A 25 -7.20 -10.04 3.41
N ARG A 26 -6.24 -10.52 4.22
CA ARG A 26 -6.12 -10.17 5.64
C ARG A 26 -5.80 -8.69 5.89
N ILE A 27 -5.32 -7.97 4.89
CA ILE A 27 -5.07 -6.51 4.95
C ILE A 27 -6.25 -5.76 4.32
N LEU A 28 -6.68 -6.20 3.14
CA LEU A 28 -7.71 -5.52 2.34
C LEU A 28 -9.07 -5.52 3.04
N ALA A 29 -9.51 -6.65 3.61
CA ALA A 29 -10.84 -6.73 4.21
C ALA A 29 -11.03 -5.74 5.39
N PRO A 30 -10.10 -5.63 6.36
CA PRO A 30 -10.18 -4.62 7.42
C PRO A 30 -10.09 -3.17 6.90
N VAL A 31 -9.32 -2.92 5.84
CA VAL A 31 -9.23 -1.59 5.21
C VAL A 31 -10.56 -1.20 4.59
N LEU A 32 -11.21 -2.10 3.84
CA LEU A 32 -12.51 -1.83 3.23
C LEU A 32 -13.61 -1.69 4.28
N ALA A 33 -13.56 -2.47 5.37
CA ALA A 33 -14.48 -2.32 6.49
C ALA A 33 -14.33 -0.96 7.19
N ALA A 34 -13.11 -0.42 7.27
CA ALA A 34 -12.83 0.90 7.84
C ALA A 34 -13.17 2.07 6.89
N LEU A 35 -13.47 1.80 5.62
CA LEU A 35 -13.75 2.80 4.57
C LEU A 35 -15.06 2.46 3.83
N PRO A 36 -16.23 2.57 4.49
CA PRO A 36 -17.51 2.12 3.91
C PRO A 36 -17.94 2.92 2.68
N SER A 37 -17.54 4.19 2.57
CA SER A 37 -17.93 5.11 1.48
C SER A 37 -16.83 5.31 0.43
N LEU A 38 -15.97 4.31 0.22
CA LEU A 38 -14.83 4.42 -0.68
C LEU A 38 -15.24 4.49 -2.16
N PRO A 39 -14.82 5.51 -2.93
CA PRO A 39 -15.02 5.55 -4.38
C PRO A 39 -14.40 4.35 -5.09
N SER A 40 -14.97 3.97 -6.24
CA SER A 40 -14.54 2.79 -6.99
C SER A 40 -13.07 2.85 -7.43
N ASP A 41 -12.58 4.03 -7.84
CA ASP A 41 -11.18 4.19 -8.24
C ASP A 41 -10.21 4.22 -7.06
N ALA A 42 -10.63 4.75 -5.90
CA ALA A 42 -9.90 4.66 -4.65
C ALA A 42 -9.81 3.21 -4.14
N ARG A 43 -10.90 2.44 -4.25
CA ARG A 43 -10.91 1.01 -3.95
C ARG A 43 -9.92 0.25 -4.81
N VAL A 44 -9.92 0.47 -6.12
CA VAL A 44 -8.97 -0.15 -7.04
C VAL A 44 -7.54 0.25 -6.71
N PHE A 45 -7.30 1.52 -6.37
CA PHE A 45 -5.98 1.99 -5.95
C PHE A 45 -5.47 1.24 -4.70
N LEU A 46 -6.28 1.16 -3.63
CA LEU A 46 -5.91 0.48 -2.38
C LEU A 46 -5.71 -1.03 -2.61
N GLU A 47 -6.58 -1.64 -3.40
CA GLU A 47 -6.48 -3.05 -3.73
C GLU A 47 -5.19 -3.37 -4.49
N VAL A 48 -4.86 -2.60 -5.54
CA VAL A 48 -3.60 -2.78 -6.28
C VAL A 48 -2.41 -2.48 -5.39
N LEU A 49 -2.42 -1.39 -4.62
CA LEU A 49 -1.38 -1.05 -3.64
C LEU A 49 -1.10 -2.23 -2.71
N ILE A 50 -2.16 -2.83 -2.13
CA ILE A 50 -2.03 -3.94 -1.19
C ILE A 50 -1.48 -5.19 -1.90
N ARG A 51 -2.07 -5.58 -3.03
CA ARG A 51 -1.66 -6.78 -3.78
C ARG A 51 -0.19 -6.73 -4.19
N VAL A 52 0.30 -5.58 -4.65
CA VAL A 52 1.65 -5.46 -5.26
C VAL A 52 2.72 -4.96 -4.29
N ALA A 53 2.35 -4.58 -3.06
CA ALA A 53 3.27 -4.00 -2.09
C ALA A 53 4.54 -4.84 -1.84
N PRO A 54 4.49 -6.18 -1.71
CA PRO A 54 5.70 -6.99 -1.51
C PRO A 54 6.75 -6.78 -2.60
N GLU A 55 6.32 -6.64 -3.86
CA GLU A 55 7.18 -6.51 -5.04
C GLU A 55 7.31 -5.05 -5.52
N THR A 56 6.99 -4.09 -4.65
CA THR A 56 6.99 -2.67 -5.00
C THR A 56 7.81 -1.89 -3.98
N PRO A 57 9.16 -1.83 -4.14
CA PRO A 57 10.05 -1.24 -3.14
C PRO A 57 9.97 0.29 -3.07
N ALA A 58 9.38 0.95 -4.07
CA ALA A 58 9.31 2.40 -4.14
C ALA A 58 8.02 2.90 -4.80
N VAL A 59 7.55 4.06 -4.36
CA VAL A 59 6.34 4.71 -4.89
C VAL A 59 6.40 4.99 -6.40
N ARG A 60 7.61 5.20 -6.95
CA ARG A 60 7.80 5.35 -8.40
C ARG A 60 7.39 4.09 -9.18
N VAL A 61 7.60 2.90 -8.61
CA VAL A 61 7.21 1.63 -9.20
C VAL A 61 5.69 1.47 -9.11
N LEU A 62 5.09 1.82 -7.97
CA LEU A 62 3.64 1.85 -7.79
C LEU A 62 2.97 2.77 -8.82
N ALA A 63 3.44 4.01 -8.94
CA ALA A 63 2.84 5.01 -9.82
C ALA A 63 2.91 4.58 -11.30
N LYS A 64 4.00 3.92 -11.72
CA LYS A 64 4.12 3.31 -13.05
C LYS A 64 3.05 2.25 -13.34
N ARG A 65 2.64 1.46 -12.34
CA ARG A 65 1.56 0.46 -12.49
C ARG A 65 0.22 1.11 -12.86
N PHE A 66 0.00 2.35 -12.39
CA PHE A 66 -1.15 3.17 -12.77
C PHE A 66 -0.86 4.11 -13.94
N ALA A 67 0.34 4.09 -14.53
CA ALA A 67 0.86 5.11 -15.46
C ALA A 67 0.59 6.57 -15.05
N ILE A 68 0.65 6.84 -13.74
CA ILE A 68 0.61 8.20 -13.20
C ILE A 68 2.05 8.62 -12.89
N LYS A 69 2.40 9.89 -13.16
CA LYS A 69 3.69 10.43 -12.74
C LYS A 69 3.77 10.42 -11.20
N PRO A 70 4.90 10.02 -10.58
CA PRO A 70 5.00 9.97 -9.12
C PRO A 70 4.68 11.32 -8.45
N SER A 71 5.09 12.44 -9.05
CA SER A 71 4.78 13.79 -8.56
C SER A 71 3.29 14.11 -8.60
N THR A 72 2.57 13.68 -9.64
CA THR A 72 1.11 13.81 -9.73
C THR A 72 0.43 13.02 -8.64
N LEU A 73 0.84 11.76 -8.41
CA LEU A 73 0.27 10.94 -7.34
C LEU A 73 0.53 11.58 -5.96
N MET A 74 1.74 12.05 -5.69
CA MET A 74 2.07 12.78 -4.46
C MET A 74 1.20 14.03 -4.30
N SER A 75 1.06 14.84 -5.35
CA SER A 75 0.26 16.07 -5.32
C SER A 75 -1.22 15.78 -5.05
N ARG A 76 -1.79 14.72 -5.63
CA ARG A 76 -3.17 14.30 -5.37
C ARG A 76 -3.40 13.96 -3.90
N PHE A 77 -2.51 13.17 -3.31
CA PHE A 77 -2.59 12.83 -1.88
C PHE A 77 -2.44 14.07 -1.00
N ALA A 78 -1.50 14.97 -1.32
CA ALA A 78 -1.30 16.21 -0.57
C ALA A 78 -2.55 17.12 -0.63
N ARG A 79 -3.18 17.29 -1.79
CA ARG A 79 -4.40 18.09 -1.96
C ARG A 79 -5.61 17.48 -1.24
N ALA A 80 -5.65 16.16 -1.10
CA ALA A 80 -6.67 15.45 -0.34
C ALA A 80 -6.34 15.37 1.16
N GLU A 81 -5.24 15.99 1.61
CA GLU A 81 -4.77 15.98 3.00
C GLU A 81 -4.55 14.55 3.55
N LEU A 82 -4.24 13.62 2.66
CA LEU A 82 -3.93 12.23 2.99
C LEU A 82 -2.42 12.05 3.26
N PRO A 83 -2.05 11.08 4.13
CA PRO A 83 -0.66 10.64 4.23
C PRO A 83 -0.11 10.24 2.87
N SER A 84 1.15 10.56 2.58
CA SER A 84 1.70 10.33 1.24
C SER A 84 1.52 8.87 0.75
N PRO A 85 1.42 8.61 -0.56
CA PRO A 85 1.33 7.25 -1.11
C PRO A 85 2.56 6.39 -0.74
N LYS A 86 3.72 7.03 -0.50
CA LYS A 86 4.91 6.37 0.04
C LYS A 86 4.68 5.82 1.45
N ALA A 87 3.97 6.56 2.31
CA ALA A 87 3.67 6.14 3.67
C ALA A 87 2.77 4.89 3.68
N TYR A 88 1.71 4.88 2.87
CA TYR A 88 0.84 3.71 2.72
C TYR A 88 1.61 2.50 2.17
N LEU A 89 2.39 2.67 1.10
CA LEU A 89 3.18 1.58 0.52
C LEU A 89 4.14 0.99 1.55
N ALA A 90 4.85 1.84 2.30
CA ALA A 90 5.78 1.38 3.31
C ALA A 90 5.08 0.66 4.46
N ALA A 91 3.94 1.18 4.94
CA ALA A 91 3.17 0.54 6.00
C ALA A 91 2.62 -0.83 5.58
N VAL A 92 2.05 -0.95 4.38
CA VAL A 92 1.57 -2.23 3.85
C VAL A 92 2.71 -3.24 3.70
N ARG A 93 3.89 -2.81 3.25
CA ARG A 93 5.08 -3.67 3.20
C ARG A 93 5.49 -4.20 4.59
N LEU A 94 5.34 -3.38 5.63
CA LEU A 94 5.56 -3.82 7.01
C LEU A 94 4.48 -4.80 7.50
N LEU A 95 3.22 -4.66 7.05
CA LEU A 95 2.19 -5.66 7.33
C LEU A 95 2.55 -7.02 6.72
N TYR A 96 3.04 -7.04 5.48
CA TYR A 96 3.55 -8.28 4.88
C TYR A 96 4.76 -8.83 5.62
N ALA A 97 5.69 -7.97 6.05
CA ALA A 97 6.82 -8.40 6.90
C ALA A 97 6.31 -9.11 8.17
N ALA A 98 5.32 -8.53 8.84
CA ALA A 98 4.69 -9.11 10.03
C ALA A 98 4.02 -10.45 9.72
N GLN A 99 3.27 -10.56 8.61
CA GLN A 99 2.69 -11.84 8.15
C GLN A 99 3.76 -12.89 7.86
N TYR A 100 4.89 -12.52 7.26
CA TYR A 100 5.96 -13.46 6.95
C TYR A 100 6.70 -13.94 8.20
N PHE A 101 6.77 -13.11 9.24
CA PHE A 101 7.30 -13.50 10.54
C PHE A 101 6.36 -14.36 11.39
N GLU A 102 5.05 -14.40 11.10
CA GLU A 102 4.11 -15.30 11.79
C GLU A 102 4.57 -16.77 11.68
N GLY A 103 4.39 -17.52 12.77
CA GLY A 103 4.82 -18.92 12.88
C GLY A 103 6.33 -19.10 13.12
N GLY A 104 7.13 -18.04 13.11
CA GLY A 104 8.49 -18.03 13.63
C GLY A 104 9.57 -18.75 12.80
N GLY A 105 9.21 -19.41 11.71
CA GLY A 105 10.15 -20.21 10.90
C GLY A 105 11.00 -19.45 9.88
N ARG A 106 10.76 -18.14 9.65
CA ARG A 106 11.48 -17.37 8.63
C ARG A 106 12.61 -16.51 9.22
N SER A 107 13.75 -16.49 8.54
CA SER A 107 14.84 -15.58 8.88
C SER A 107 14.53 -14.15 8.44
N VAL A 108 15.24 -13.18 9.00
CA VAL A 108 15.16 -11.76 8.56
C VAL A 108 15.54 -11.61 7.09
N SER A 109 16.53 -12.39 6.64
CA SER A 109 16.99 -12.36 5.25
C SER A 109 15.90 -12.85 4.29
N ASP A 110 15.23 -13.96 4.61
CA ASP A 110 14.14 -14.49 3.77
C ASP A 110 12.99 -13.50 3.64
N VAL A 111 12.63 -12.84 4.74
CA VAL A 111 11.59 -11.80 4.75
C VAL A 111 12.00 -10.61 3.89
N ALA A 112 13.25 -10.16 3.97
CA ALA A 112 13.74 -9.06 3.15
C ALA A 112 13.65 -9.37 1.64
N TYR A 113 14.07 -10.57 1.23
CA TYR A 113 14.00 -10.97 -0.19
C TYR A 113 12.56 -11.16 -0.68
N ARG A 114 11.66 -11.69 0.15
CA ARG A 114 10.22 -11.76 -0.18
C ARG A 114 9.56 -10.38 -0.33
N LEU A 115 10.15 -9.35 0.26
CA LEU A 115 9.74 -7.95 0.10
C LEU A 115 10.50 -7.25 -1.04
N ASP A 116 11.21 -7.98 -1.90
CA ASP A 116 12.00 -7.40 -2.99
C ASP A 116 12.99 -6.33 -2.51
N CYS A 117 13.53 -6.50 -1.30
CA CYS A 117 14.64 -5.69 -0.82
C CYS A 117 15.93 -6.18 -1.49
N SER A 118 16.77 -5.23 -1.92
CA SER A 118 18.07 -5.53 -2.52
C SER A 118 19.01 -6.30 -1.58
N SER A 119 18.83 -6.15 -0.26
CA SER A 119 19.55 -6.92 0.75
C SER A 119 18.83 -6.91 2.10
N PRO A 120 19.15 -7.85 3.02
CA PRO A 120 18.65 -7.84 4.39
C PRO A 120 19.02 -6.56 5.16
N GLN A 121 20.21 -5.99 4.89
CA GLN A 121 20.63 -4.73 5.52
C GLN A 121 19.77 -3.55 5.03
N SER A 122 19.32 -3.56 3.76
CA SER A 122 18.41 -2.55 3.22
C SER A 122 17.06 -2.55 3.95
N PHE A 123 16.52 -3.73 4.23
CA PHE A 123 15.32 -3.90 5.04
C PHE A 123 15.53 -3.37 6.47
N GLY A 124 16.63 -3.75 7.12
CA GLY A 124 16.97 -3.26 8.46
C GLY A 124 17.13 -1.73 8.55
N ARG A 125 17.75 -1.09 7.54
CA ARG A 125 17.83 0.38 7.46
C ARG A 125 16.46 1.02 7.33
N THR A 126 15.57 0.43 6.55
CA THR A 126 14.20 0.93 6.38
C THR A 126 13.44 0.90 7.71
N LEU A 127 13.53 -0.20 8.46
CA LEU A 127 12.91 -0.32 9.78
C LEU A 127 13.47 0.68 10.79
N ARG A 128 14.78 0.87 10.82
CA ARG A 128 15.40 1.88 11.70
C ARG A 128 14.94 3.29 11.34
N ALA A 129 14.90 3.63 10.06
CA ALA A 129 14.49 4.95 9.61
C ALA A 129 13.00 5.24 9.89
N MET A 130 12.13 4.22 9.81
CA MET A 130 10.69 4.40 10.01
C MET A 130 10.23 4.25 11.45
N LEU A 131 10.85 3.34 12.21
CA LEU A 131 10.36 2.90 13.51
C LEU A 131 11.43 2.95 14.62
N GLY A 132 12.69 3.27 14.29
CA GLY A 132 13.78 3.33 15.26
C GLY A 132 14.23 1.97 15.81
N ILE A 133 13.82 0.86 15.17
CA ILE A 133 14.05 -0.51 15.69
C ILE A 133 14.70 -1.44 14.67
N THR A 134 15.28 -2.53 15.16
CA THR A 134 15.86 -3.61 14.36
C THR A 134 14.79 -4.56 13.80
N PRO A 135 15.10 -5.38 12.77
CA PRO A 135 14.21 -6.45 12.31
C PRO A 135 13.81 -7.45 13.39
N GLY A 136 14.72 -7.80 14.31
CA GLY A 136 14.44 -8.72 15.41
C GLY A 136 13.45 -8.13 16.41
N GLU A 137 13.61 -6.85 16.77
CA GLU A 137 12.64 -6.13 17.59
C GLU A 137 11.29 -5.96 16.88
N PHE A 138 11.30 -5.68 15.57
CA PHE A 138 10.08 -5.58 14.77
C PHE A 138 9.28 -6.88 14.85
N ARG A 139 9.94 -8.02 14.60
CA ARG A 139 9.33 -9.36 14.71
C ARG A 139 8.69 -9.61 16.09
N ARG A 140 9.30 -9.12 17.17
CA ARG A 140 8.78 -9.31 18.54
C ARG A 140 7.65 -8.34 18.90
N ARG A 141 7.78 -7.07 18.52
CA ARG A 141 6.90 -5.96 18.96
C ARG A 141 5.71 -5.74 18.04
N PHE A 142 5.79 -6.20 16.79
CA PHE A 142 4.78 -5.97 15.76
C PHE A 142 4.32 -7.28 15.12
N PRO A 143 3.71 -8.20 15.90
CA PRO A 143 2.96 -9.29 15.30
C PRO A 143 1.84 -8.73 14.42
N PHE A 144 1.41 -9.48 13.40
CA PHE A 144 0.51 -8.97 12.36
C PHE A 144 -0.75 -8.27 12.90
N PRO A 145 -1.49 -8.80 13.89
CA PRO A 145 -2.67 -8.11 14.41
C PRO A 145 -2.36 -6.72 14.99
N ILE A 146 -1.23 -6.58 15.70
CA ILE A 146 -0.81 -5.30 16.29
C ILE A 146 -0.36 -4.33 15.19
N ALA A 147 0.41 -4.81 14.22
CA ALA A 147 0.84 -4.00 13.08
C ALA A 147 -0.36 -3.49 12.26
N LEU A 148 -1.36 -4.35 12.04
CA LEU A 148 -2.59 -4.03 11.32
C LEU A 148 -3.43 -3.00 12.08
N ALA A 149 -3.66 -3.20 13.38
CA ALA A 149 -4.42 -2.26 14.20
C ALA A 149 -3.79 -0.86 14.18
N ARG A 150 -2.45 -0.78 14.29
CA ARG A 150 -1.72 0.48 14.18
C ARG A 150 -1.83 1.11 12.79
N PHE A 151 -1.72 0.31 11.73
CA PHE A 151 -1.90 0.80 10.36
C PHE A 151 -3.28 1.43 10.18
N LEU A 152 -4.35 0.75 10.63
CA LEU A 152 -5.70 1.27 10.53
C LEU A 152 -5.86 2.56 11.35
N ALA A 153 -5.43 2.55 12.61
CA ALA A 153 -5.56 3.69 13.51
C ALA A 153 -4.75 4.93 13.09
N GLN A 154 -3.62 4.75 12.39
CA GLN A 154 -2.73 5.86 12.02
C GLN A 154 -2.89 6.33 10.58
N LEU A 155 -3.26 5.45 9.65
CA LEU A 155 -3.28 5.76 8.22
C LEU A 155 -4.62 5.54 7.55
N VAL A 156 -5.61 4.89 8.17
CA VAL A 156 -6.89 4.59 7.49
C VAL A 156 -8.05 5.30 8.17
N THR A 157 -8.36 4.92 9.41
CA THR A 157 -9.54 5.40 10.14
C THR A 157 -9.60 6.92 10.30
N PRO A 158 -8.51 7.64 10.65
CA PRO A 158 -8.57 9.11 10.78
C PRO A 158 -8.88 9.82 9.46
N TYR A 159 -8.71 9.14 8.33
CA TYR A 159 -8.80 9.69 6.99
C TYR A 159 -10.02 9.19 6.22
N GLU A 160 -10.99 8.56 6.89
CA GLU A 160 -12.20 8.01 6.26
C GLU A 160 -12.90 9.03 5.35
N ARG A 161 -13.14 10.24 5.86
CA ARG A 161 -13.79 11.33 5.11
C ARG A 161 -12.96 11.78 3.90
N ALA A 162 -11.64 11.88 4.06
CA ALA A 162 -10.74 12.24 2.97
C ALA A 162 -10.78 11.16 1.88
N TRP A 163 -10.75 9.89 2.25
CA TRP A 163 -10.88 8.76 1.33
C TRP A 163 -12.23 8.73 0.61
N ALA A 164 -13.33 9.10 1.27
CA ALA A 164 -14.66 9.13 0.66
C ALA A 164 -14.78 10.14 -0.50
N ALA A 165 -13.99 11.22 -0.47
CA ALA A 165 -13.95 12.24 -1.53
C ALA A 165 -12.76 12.10 -2.48
N PHE A 166 -11.88 11.11 -2.26
CA PHE A 166 -10.61 11.03 -2.97
C PHE A 166 -10.69 10.13 -4.21
N HIS A 167 -10.25 10.67 -5.35
CA HIS A 167 -10.20 9.97 -6.63
C HIS A 167 -8.76 9.87 -7.13
N PRO A 168 -7.96 8.89 -6.64
CA PRO A 168 -6.54 8.81 -6.93
C PRO A 168 -6.22 8.55 -8.39
N LEU A 169 -7.13 7.94 -9.16
CA LEU A 169 -6.88 7.51 -10.53
C LEU A 169 -7.49 8.45 -11.57
N GLN A 170 -8.47 9.28 -11.20
CA GLN A 170 -9.06 10.24 -12.12
C GLN A 170 -8.05 11.32 -12.52
N GLY A 171 -7.96 11.60 -13.83
CA GLY A 171 -7.25 12.76 -14.38
C GLY A 171 -7.84 14.08 -13.86
N PRO A 172 -7.15 15.23 -14.02
CA PRO A 172 -7.84 16.51 -13.88
C PRO A 172 -9.08 16.50 -14.78
N LYS A 173 -10.25 16.87 -14.24
CA LYS A 173 -11.43 17.18 -15.06
C LYS A 173 -10.98 18.24 -16.07
N PRO A 174 -11.13 18.03 -17.40
CA PRO A 174 -10.86 19.11 -18.35
C PRO A 174 -11.70 20.33 -17.94
N PRO A 175 -11.19 21.57 -18.10
CA PRO A 175 -11.99 22.75 -17.82
C PRO A 175 -13.31 22.60 -18.57
N SER A 176 -14.41 22.76 -17.84
CA SER A 176 -15.74 22.84 -18.46
C SER A 176 -15.68 24.01 -19.44
N ILE A 177 -15.74 23.68 -20.73
CA ILE A 177 -15.94 24.65 -21.81
C ILE A 177 -17.35 25.21 -21.67
#